data_AF-A0A1G9FM45-F1
#
_entry.id   AF-A0A1G9FM45-F1
#
_cell.length_a   1.000
_cell.length_b   1.000
_cell.length_c   1.000
_cell.angle_alpha   90.00
_cell.angle_beta   90.00
_cell.angle_gamma   90.00
#
_symmetry.space_group_name_H-M   'P 1'
#
loop_
_entity.id
_entity.type
_entity.pdbx_description
1 polymer ?
#
loop_
_entity_poly.entity_id
_entity_poly.type
_entity_poly.pdbx_seq_one_letter_code
_entity_poly.pdbx_strand_id
1 'polypeptide(L)'
;MSVANQDNSQVPDKDKRIEFYLKILGKLKERSTLREVLEREVFLEFIKFNNNRINEFPLLEKQQSGIIALLCHRSLDLPSHEFVKKTLSEFILMLGRYGKLKDGKDKNSLDLILSKIVNAETLLIKTVQGVVYASCLVSDNFEEVTLRHFGEPALKRYNALLEQFEMGTEFWQELITQFITQEVDSSLVDMIANDKYTLTRDKSYLILRFLFDDVTGRFASKSPGIDKTRIQNSFEQVSSDPESVEVLKMTYRSLLEGGVFIRCEGMTNENIEHIARIVCIDPATTQFSNEVKEAMGQIQEGLNGEDHNEKEEELARKVQFSQDQIGACAIGVSMTLDIVVRDFFIALRNFTAQDEKIIEGFLRKFEVESLDRLFFYLTEMKFSALIKKKIRGEESKLLFRVLKRRRACAKDIADLDAIGMTKIRKSRLWLRDSSNENWLIFKQKSAKELLGEMQLLALDRDLITAILKLYEKGDFKTEILVLISLQAIAKVTKDIRGKLNELLIKFGIGAQSEEQILKKLKAPVGQ
;
A
#
# COMPACT_ATOMS: atom_id res chain seq x y z
N MET A 1 -18.64 -22.59 1.10
CA MET A 1 -18.71 -24.00 1.55
C MET A 1 -18.69 -24.92 0.35
N SER A 2 -17.60 -25.67 0.16
CA SER A 2 -17.57 -26.93 -0.61
C SER A 2 -16.37 -27.76 -0.18
N VAL A 3 -16.68 -28.96 0.31
CA VAL A 3 -15.81 -29.92 1.00
C VAL A 3 -14.98 -30.72 -0.01
N ALA A 4 -14.08 -30.06 -0.74
CA ALA A 4 -13.23 -30.72 -1.73
C ALA A 4 -11.82 -30.13 -1.75
N ASN A 5 -11.03 -30.43 -0.70
CA ASN A 5 -9.57 -30.57 -0.70
C ASN A 5 -9.04 -30.82 0.74
N GLN A 6 -9.72 -31.67 1.50
CA GLN A 6 -9.16 -32.27 2.72
C GLN A 6 -8.61 -33.68 2.42
N ASP A 7 -7.99 -33.87 1.25
CA ASP A 7 -7.18 -35.06 1.01
C ASP A 7 -5.80 -34.83 1.64
N ASN A 8 -5.61 -35.37 2.85
CA ASN A 8 -4.34 -35.68 3.50
C ASN A 8 -3.15 -34.78 3.09
N SER A 9 -3.09 -33.55 3.58
CA SER A 9 -1.90 -32.71 3.52
C SER A 9 -0.83 -33.19 4.51
N GLN A 10 -0.39 -34.45 4.41
CA GLN A 10 0.80 -34.90 5.12
C GLN A 10 2.01 -34.24 4.45
N VAL A 11 2.73 -33.43 5.22
CA VAL A 11 4.02 -32.88 4.81
C VAL A 11 4.91 -34.06 4.39
N PRO A 12 5.39 -34.11 3.13
CA PRO A 12 6.20 -35.24 2.68
C PRO A 12 7.45 -35.38 3.55
N ASP A 13 7.76 -36.63 3.89
CA ASP A 13 8.95 -36.97 4.68
C ASP A 13 10.23 -36.42 4.02
N LYS A 14 11.22 -36.06 4.84
CA LYS A 14 12.47 -35.41 4.45
C LYS A 14 13.14 -36.12 3.27
N ASP A 15 13.22 -37.44 3.32
CA ASP A 15 13.89 -38.23 2.28
C ASP A 15 13.14 -38.14 0.95
N LYS A 16 11.81 -38.20 0.98
CA LYS A 16 10.96 -38.04 -0.22
C LYS A 16 11.14 -36.66 -0.86
N ARG A 17 11.31 -35.61 -0.07
CA ARG A 17 11.56 -34.26 -0.59
C ARG A 17 12.90 -34.18 -1.31
N ILE A 18 13.95 -34.73 -0.70
CA ILE A 18 15.30 -34.72 -1.27
C ILE A 18 15.35 -35.54 -2.56
N GLU A 19 14.72 -36.72 -2.58
CA GLU A 19 14.59 -37.53 -3.80
C GLU A 19 13.88 -36.78 -4.93
N PHE A 20 12.80 -36.06 -4.61
CA PHE A 20 12.09 -35.24 -5.58
C PHE A 20 13.00 -34.16 -6.19
N TYR A 21 13.72 -33.40 -5.35
CA TYR A 21 14.64 -32.36 -5.83
C TYR A 21 15.80 -32.94 -6.67
N LEU A 22 16.35 -34.09 -6.27
CA LEU A 22 17.39 -34.79 -7.03
C LEU A 22 16.89 -35.22 -8.41
N LYS A 23 15.64 -35.73 -8.50
CA LYS A 23 15.02 -36.14 -9.75
C LYS A 23 14.84 -34.97 -10.71
N ILE A 24 14.40 -33.81 -10.21
CA ILE A 24 14.28 -32.59 -11.02
C ILE A 24 15.67 -32.15 -11.50
N LEU A 25 16.64 -32.07 -10.59
CA LEU A 25 17.99 -31.64 -10.93
C LEU A 25 18.64 -32.56 -11.97
N GLY A 26 18.43 -33.87 -11.88
CA GLY A 26 18.89 -34.85 -12.87
C GLY A 26 18.30 -34.59 -14.26
N LYS A 27 16.97 -34.50 -14.35
CA LYS A 27 16.26 -34.22 -15.61
C LYS A 27 16.71 -32.92 -16.29
N LEU A 28 16.96 -31.87 -15.51
CA LEU A 28 17.39 -30.58 -16.05
C LEU A 28 18.86 -30.62 -16.53
N LYS A 29 19.74 -31.34 -15.81
CA LYS A 29 21.14 -31.53 -16.23
C LYS A 29 21.26 -32.33 -17.52
N GLU A 30 20.42 -33.34 -17.72
CA GLU A 30 20.39 -34.14 -18.96
C GLU A 30 20.05 -33.31 -20.20
N ARG A 31 19.29 -32.22 -20.03
CA ARG A 31 18.89 -31.31 -21.12
C ARG A 31 19.94 -30.25 -21.46
N SER A 32 21.10 -30.24 -20.81
CA SER A 32 22.17 -29.24 -21.01
C SER A 32 21.69 -27.79 -20.94
N THR A 33 20.73 -27.50 -20.04
CA THR A 33 20.18 -26.15 -19.86
C THR A 33 21.23 -25.19 -19.30
N LEU A 34 21.20 -23.92 -19.74
CA LEU A 34 22.01 -22.85 -19.15
C LEU A 34 21.77 -22.77 -17.63
N ARG A 35 22.81 -22.40 -16.86
CA ARG A 35 22.76 -22.39 -15.40
C ARG A 35 21.60 -21.56 -14.83
N GLU A 36 21.35 -20.38 -15.39
CA GLU A 36 20.26 -19.50 -14.93
C GLU A 36 18.87 -20.09 -15.20
N VAL A 37 18.71 -20.77 -16.34
CA VAL A 37 17.47 -21.49 -16.69
C VAL A 37 17.29 -22.67 -15.74
N LEU A 38 18.35 -23.42 -15.44
CA LEU A 38 18.31 -24.52 -14.48
C LEU A 38 17.90 -24.04 -13.09
N GLU A 39 18.54 -22.97 -12.58
CA GLU A 39 18.19 -22.39 -11.28
C GLU A 39 16.70 -22.00 -11.23
N ARG A 40 16.22 -21.30 -12.26
CA ARG A 40 14.82 -20.89 -12.37
C ARG A 40 13.86 -22.07 -12.36
N GLU A 41 14.10 -23.08 -13.19
CA GLU A 41 13.23 -24.27 -13.30
C GLU A 41 13.23 -25.09 -12.01
N VAL A 42 14.40 -25.26 -11.37
CA VAL A 42 14.48 -25.92 -10.05
C VAL A 42 13.66 -25.15 -9.02
N PHE A 43 13.74 -23.82 -8.99
CA PHE A 43 13.03 -23.02 -8.01
C PHE A 43 11.51 -23.02 -8.24
N LEU A 44 11.08 -22.99 -9.49
CA LEU A 44 9.68 -23.10 -9.85
C LEU A 44 9.08 -24.44 -9.40
N GLU A 45 9.76 -25.56 -9.66
CA GLU A 45 9.31 -26.87 -9.20
C GLU A 45 9.41 -27.02 -7.67
N PHE A 46 10.39 -26.36 -7.04
CA PHE A 46 10.50 -26.26 -5.59
C PHE A 46 9.28 -25.58 -4.98
N ILE A 47 8.85 -24.43 -5.50
CA ILE A 47 7.69 -23.68 -4.98
C ILE A 47 6.42 -24.52 -5.15
N LYS A 48 6.20 -25.11 -6.32
CA LYS A 48 5.03 -25.97 -6.58
C LYS A 48 4.95 -27.15 -5.61
N PHE A 49 6.08 -27.80 -5.34
CA PHE A 49 6.12 -28.97 -4.46
C PHE A 49 5.93 -28.62 -2.98
N ASN A 50 6.32 -27.40 -2.57
CA ASN A 50 6.21 -26.94 -1.18
C ASN A 50 5.00 -26.04 -0.92
N ASN A 51 4.05 -25.92 -1.85
CA ASN A 51 2.89 -25.04 -1.70
C ASN A 51 2.12 -25.28 -0.40
N ASN A 52 1.99 -26.54 0.03
CA ASN A 52 1.33 -26.95 1.27
C ASN A 52 2.12 -26.65 2.56
N ARG A 53 3.41 -26.30 2.44
CA ARG A 53 4.29 -25.87 3.54
C ARG A 53 4.42 -24.35 3.62
N ILE A 54 3.85 -23.63 2.65
CA ILE A 54 3.77 -22.18 2.63
C ILE A 54 2.38 -21.81 3.14
N ASN A 55 2.34 -21.15 4.28
CA ASN A 55 1.13 -20.68 4.93
C ASN A 55 0.42 -19.65 4.03
N GLU A 56 -0.90 -19.74 3.90
CA GLU A 56 -1.73 -18.86 3.06
C GLU A 56 -1.33 -18.83 1.57
N PHE A 57 -0.70 -19.89 1.06
CA PHE A 57 -0.37 -19.94 -0.35
C PHE A 57 -1.64 -19.75 -1.21
N PRO A 58 -1.67 -18.80 -2.17
CA PRO A 58 -2.90 -18.46 -2.88
C PRO A 58 -3.52 -19.65 -3.59
N LEU A 59 -4.85 -19.71 -3.61
CA LEU A 59 -5.58 -20.75 -4.35
C LEU A 59 -5.69 -20.43 -5.84
N LEU A 60 -5.72 -19.14 -6.20
CA LEU A 60 -5.85 -18.71 -7.59
C LEU A 60 -4.54 -18.89 -8.35
N GLU A 61 -4.57 -19.62 -9.46
CA GLU A 61 -3.39 -19.89 -10.29
C GLU A 61 -2.69 -18.61 -10.77
N LYS A 62 -3.45 -17.53 -11.03
CA LYS A 62 -2.87 -16.22 -11.40
C LYS A 62 -2.05 -15.61 -10.27
N GLN A 63 -2.55 -15.65 -9.03
CA GLN A 63 -1.80 -15.17 -7.88
C GLN A 63 -0.57 -16.04 -7.62
N GLN A 64 -0.68 -17.36 -7.75
CA GLN A 64 0.47 -18.27 -7.68
C GLN A 64 1.52 -17.96 -8.75
N SER A 65 1.08 -17.73 -10.00
CA SER A 65 1.96 -17.37 -11.11
C SER A 65 2.67 -16.04 -10.85
N GLY A 66 1.96 -15.05 -10.30
CA GLY A 66 2.54 -13.77 -9.89
C GLY A 66 3.62 -13.92 -8.80
N ILE A 67 3.39 -14.74 -7.78
CA ILE A 67 4.40 -15.03 -6.74
C ILE A 67 5.65 -15.69 -7.34
N ILE A 68 5.44 -16.67 -8.22
CA ILE A 68 6.54 -17.32 -8.94
C ILE A 68 7.27 -16.29 -9.80
N ALA A 69 6.55 -15.40 -10.49
CA ALA A 69 7.13 -14.38 -11.33
C ALA A 69 7.99 -13.40 -10.53
N LEU A 70 7.49 -12.90 -9.39
CA LEU A 70 8.25 -12.03 -8.48
C LEU A 70 9.57 -12.66 -8.05
N LEU A 71 9.59 -13.98 -7.82
CA LEU A 71 10.76 -14.71 -7.33
C LEU A 71 11.72 -15.17 -8.45
N CYS A 72 11.18 -15.49 -9.64
CA CYS A 72 11.92 -16.11 -10.73
C CYS A 72 12.28 -15.14 -11.87
N HIS A 73 11.50 -14.08 -12.11
CA HIS A 73 11.79 -13.07 -13.12
C HIS A 73 12.72 -12.00 -12.55
N ARG A 74 14.02 -12.33 -12.55
CA ARG A 74 15.14 -11.48 -12.10
C ARG A 74 15.45 -10.33 -13.06
N SER A 75 14.45 -9.69 -13.66
CA SER A 75 14.65 -8.60 -14.62
C SER A 75 15.08 -7.27 -13.96
N LEU A 76 15.36 -7.30 -12.67
CA LEU A 76 15.53 -6.13 -11.81
C LEU A 76 16.74 -6.34 -10.91
N ASP A 77 17.61 -5.34 -10.85
CA ASP A 77 18.79 -5.33 -9.98
C ASP A 77 18.38 -4.97 -8.54
N LEU A 78 17.52 -5.78 -7.92
CA LEU A 78 17.19 -5.65 -6.49
C LEU A 78 18.16 -6.49 -5.66
N PRO A 79 18.78 -5.94 -4.60
CA PRO A 79 19.67 -6.71 -3.72
C PRO A 79 19.02 -7.97 -3.13
N SER A 80 17.71 -7.94 -2.89
CA SER A 80 16.92 -9.10 -2.44
C SER A 80 17.00 -10.30 -3.38
N HIS A 81 17.13 -10.09 -4.69
CA HIS A 81 17.29 -11.19 -5.65
C HIS A 81 18.66 -11.87 -5.54
N GLU A 82 19.70 -11.15 -5.10
CA GLU A 82 21.02 -11.74 -4.89
C GLU A 82 21.00 -12.76 -3.76
N PHE A 83 20.27 -12.47 -2.68
CA PHE A 83 20.08 -13.42 -1.59
C PHE A 83 19.38 -14.69 -2.09
N VAL A 84 18.24 -14.56 -2.78
CA VAL A 84 17.51 -15.70 -3.33
C VAL A 84 18.40 -16.52 -4.26
N LYS A 85 19.17 -15.86 -5.13
CA LYS A 85 20.13 -16.51 -6.05
C LYS A 85 21.21 -17.26 -5.30
N LYS A 86 21.80 -16.67 -4.26
CA LYS A 86 22.85 -17.27 -3.45
C LYS A 86 22.33 -18.51 -2.72
N THR A 87 21.20 -18.39 -2.02
CA THR A 87 20.59 -19.48 -1.25
C THR A 87 20.16 -20.62 -2.17
N LEU A 88 19.57 -20.32 -3.33
CA LEU A 88 19.19 -21.32 -4.33
C LEU A 88 20.41 -22.01 -4.96
N SER A 89 21.48 -21.25 -5.27
CA SER A 89 22.73 -21.83 -5.78
C SER A 89 23.36 -22.78 -4.77
N GLU A 90 23.36 -22.40 -3.49
CA GLU A 90 23.86 -23.24 -2.41
C GLU A 90 23.01 -24.51 -2.27
N PHE A 91 21.68 -24.38 -2.29
CA PHE A 91 20.75 -25.51 -2.26
C PHE A 91 21.03 -26.51 -3.40
N ILE A 92 21.13 -26.04 -4.64
CA ILE A 92 21.44 -26.87 -5.81
C ILE A 92 22.82 -27.52 -5.70
N LEU A 93 23.82 -26.79 -5.21
CA LEU A 93 25.16 -27.30 -5.00
C LEU A 93 25.16 -28.44 -3.97
N MET A 94 24.47 -28.25 -2.84
CA MET A 94 24.40 -29.26 -1.78
C MET A 94 23.60 -30.49 -2.23
N LEU A 95 22.51 -30.33 -2.97
CA LEU A 95 21.80 -31.44 -3.61
C LEU A 95 22.72 -32.23 -4.55
N GLY A 96 23.51 -31.53 -5.36
CA GLY A 96 24.48 -32.17 -6.25
C GLY A 96 25.57 -32.95 -5.51
N ARG A 97 26.04 -32.46 -4.36
CA ARG A 97 27.00 -33.17 -3.50
C ARG A 97 26.36 -34.38 -2.83
N TYR A 98 25.17 -34.22 -2.28
CA TYR A 98 24.40 -35.30 -1.66
C TYR A 98 24.16 -36.45 -2.66
N GLY A 99 23.71 -36.14 -3.88
CA GLY A 99 23.48 -37.14 -4.92
C GLY A 99 24.72 -37.97 -5.30
N LYS A 100 25.93 -37.45 -5.11
CA LYS A 100 27.20 -38.18 -5.34
C LYS A 100 27.66 -39.00 -4.13
N LEU A 101 27.30 -38.57 -2.93
CA LEU A 101 27.80 -39.12 -1.67
C LEU A 101 26.82 -40.11 -1.02
N LYS A 102 25.54 -40.10 -1.41
CA LYS A 102 24.48 -40.91 -0.78
C LYS A 102 24.75 -42.42 -0.74
N ASP A 103 25.54 -42.94 -1.69
CA ASP A 103 25.92 -44.34 -1.78
C ASP A 103 27.31 -44.63 -1.13
N GLY A 104 27.92 -43.60 -0.52
CA GLY A 104 29.23 -43.66 0.14
C GLY A 104 29.18 -44.11 1.60
N LYS A 105 30.36 -44.33 2.20
CA LYS A 105 30.49 -44.80 3.60
C LYS A 105 30.61 -43.67 4.64
N ASP A 106 30.80 -42.42 4.22
CA ASP A 106 31.01 -41.28 5.10
C ASP A 106 29.68 -40.67 5.57
N LYS A 107 29.14 -41.25 6.65
CA LYS A 107 27.86 -40.83 7.24
C LYS A 107 27.91 -39.41 7.83
N ASN A 108 29.04 -39.01 8.43
CA ASN A 108 29.17 -37.69 9.06
C ASN A 108 29.12 -36.56 8.02
N SER A 109 29.80 -36.74 6.88
CA SER A 109 29.72 -35.78 5.77
C SER A 109 28.33 -35.74 5.13
N LEU A 110 27.63 -36.87 5.09
CA LEU A 110 26.26 -36.94 4.59
C LEU A 110 25.29 -36.16 5.50
N ASP A 111 25.37 -36.34 6.81
CA ASP A 111 24.52 -35.65 7.78
C ASP A 111 24.73 -34.13 7.75
N LEU A 112 25.99 -33.68 7.61
CA LEU A 112 26.32 -32.26 7.45
C LEU A 112 25.70 -31.67 6.17
N ILE A 113 25.79 -32.38 5.05
CA ILE A 113 25.21 -31.92 3.77
C ILE A 113 23.68 -31.92 3.86
N LEU A 114 23.08 -32.93 4.48
CA LEU A 114 21.64 -33.00 4.71
C LEU A 114 21.15 -31.82 5.54
N SER A 115 21.86 -31.47 6.61
CA SER A 115 21.55 -30.30 7.44
C SER A 115 21.58 -29.01 6.61
N LYS A 116 22.61 -28.81 5.77
CA LYS A 116 22.69 -27.65 4.87
C LYS A 116 21.57 -27.60 3.84
N ILE A 117 21.16 -28.73 3.28
CA ILE A 117 20.02 -28.81 2.35
C ILE A 117 18.74 -28.37 3.04
N VAL A 118 18.47 -28.88 4.24
CA VAL A 118 17.26 -28.55 5.02
C VAL A 118 17.26 -27.08 5.42
N ASN A 119 18.40 -26.53 5.84
CA ASN A 119 18.52 -25.12 6.19
C ASN A 119 18.25 -24.23 4.97
N ALA A 120 18.88 -24.51 3.83
CA ALA A 120 18.64 -23.75 2.60
C ALA A 120 17.20 -23.90 2.09
N GLU A 121 16.60 -25.11 2.17
CA GLU A 121 15.18 -25.34 1.90
C GLU A 121 14.30 -24.44 2.79
N THR A 122 14.58 -24.39 4.08
CA THR A 122 13.80 -23.60 5.05
C THR A 122 13.91 -22.11 4.76
N LEU A 123 15.11 -21.59 4.49
CA LEU A 123 15.30 -20.19 4.14
C LEU A 123 14.57 -19.82 2.84
N LEU A 124 14.62 -20.68 1.81
CA LEU A 124 13.87 -20.47 0.57
C LEU A 124 12.35 -20.46 0.82
N ILE A 125 11.82 -21.39 1.62
CA ILE A 125 10.40 -21.39 2.01
C ILE A 125 10.04 -20.11 2.74
N LYS A 126 10.86 -19.65 3.69
CA LYS A 126 10.61 -18.40 4.42
C LYS A 126 10.64 -17.18 3.51
N THR A 127 11.52 -17.14 2.52
CA THR A 127 11.48 -16.06 1.51
C THR A 127 10.20 -16.09 0.68
N VAL A 128 9.74 -17.26 0.21
CA VAL A 128 8.45 -17.38 -0.49
C VAL A 128 7.30 -16.97 0.43
N GLN A 129 7.37 -17.35 1.70
CA GLN A 129 6.38 -17.01 2.72
C GLN A 129 6.24 -15.49 2.91
N GLY A 130 7.36 -14.77 2.96
CA GLY A 130 7.36 -13.30 3.02
C GLY A 130 6.68 -12.67 1.81
N VAL A 131 6.90 -13.24 0.60
CA VAL A 131 6.22 -12.79 -0.62
C VAL A 131 4.71 -13.02 -0.52
N VAL A 132 4.28 -14.19 -0.03
CA VAL A 132 2.85 -14.51 0.18
C VAL A 132 2.21 -13.53 1.15
N TYR A 133 2.78 -13.34 2.34
CA TYR A 133 2.20 -12.44 3.34
C TYR A 133 2.08 -11.01 2.84
N ALA A 134 3.12 -10.48 2.19
CA ALA A 134 3.08 -9.14 1.62
C ALA A 134 2.06 -9.03 0.48
N SER A 135 2.04 -9.99 -0.46
CA SER A 135 1.12 -9.97 -1.61
C SER A 135 -0.34 -10.04 -1.17
N CYS A 136 -0.67 -10.95 -0.25
CA CYS A 136 -2.02 -11.07 0.30
C CYS A 136 -2.40 -9.81 1.07
N LEU A 137 -1.55 -9.29 1.96
CA LEU A 137 -1.86 -8.07 2.72
C LEU A 137 -2.10 -6.86 1.80
N VAL A 138 -1.28 -6.69 0.76
CA VAL A 138 -1.48 -5.65 -0.25
C VAL A 138 -2.82 -5.82 -0.96
N SER A 139 -3.12 -7.02 -1.46
CA SER A 139 -4.40 -7.33 -2.12
C SER A 139 -5.58 -7.02 -1.21
N ASP A 140 -5.59 -7.61 -0.02
CA ASP A 140 -6.68 -7.53 0.95
C ASP A 140 -6.93 -6.09 1.40
N ASN A 141 -5.86 -5.30 1.62
CA ASN A 141 -6.02 -3.91 2.02
C ASN A 141 -6.55 -3.02 0.87
N PHE A 142 -6.17 -3.30 -0.38
CA PHE A 142 -6.78 -2.61 -1.54
C PHE A 142 -8.23 -3.03 -1.77
N GLU A 143 -8.56 -4.30 -1.56
CA GLU A 143 -9.93 -4.79 -1.57
C GLU A 143 -10.77 -4.07 -0.51
N GLU A 144 -10.26 -4.00 0.73
CA GLU A 144 -10.94 -3.32 1.84
C GLU A 144 -11.21 -1.85 1.51
N VAL A 145 -10.23 -1.10 1.00
CA VAL A 145 -10.43 0.30 0.56
C VAL A 145 -11.49 0.38 -0.54
N THR A 146 -11.46 -0.54 -1.49
CA THR A 146 -12.45 -0.58 -2.58
C THR A 146 -13.86 -0.83 -2.02
N LEU A 147 -14.02 -1.77 -1.09
CA LEU A 147 -15.29 -2.07 -0.44
C LEU A 147 -15.77 -0.92 0.46
N ARG A 148 -14.87 -0.22 1.14
CA ARG A 148 -15.19 0.98 1.94
C ARG A 148 -15.86 2.06 1.11
N HIS A 149 -15.42 2.26 -0.14
CA HIS A 149 -15.93 3.32 -1.00
C HIS A 149 -17.05 2.89 -1.94
N PHE A 150 -17.13 1.62 -2.34
CA PHE A 150 -18.10 1.15 -3.34
C PHE A 150 -19.09 0.12 -2.82
N GLY A 151 -18.94 -0.34 -1.58
CA GLY A 151 -19.77 -1.35 -0.95
C GLY A 151 -19.61 -2.74 -1.55
N GLU A 152 -20.48 -3.66 -1.13
CA GLU A 152 -20.50 -5.07 -1.54
C GLU A 152 -20.49 -5.32 -3.07
N PRO A 153 -21.16 -4.50 -3.92
CA PRO A 153 -21.12 -4.71 -5.37
C PRO A 153 -19.71 -4.61 -5.98
N ALA A 154 -18.77 -3.97 -5.28
CA ALA A 154 -17.39 -3.84 -5.71
C ALA A 154 -16.61 -5.16 -5.60
N LEU A 155 -16.99 -6.05 -4.68
CA LEU A 155 -16.31 -7.32 -4.43
C LEU A 155 -16.23 -8.17 -5.70
N LYS A 156 -17.34 -8.27 -6.43
CA LYS A 156 -17.39 -9.04 -7.68
C LYS A 156 -16.44 -8.48 -8.75
N ARG A 157 -16.33 -7.15 -8.84
CA ARG A 157 -15.43 -6.49 -9.78
C ARG A 157 -13.97 -6.73 -9.37
N TYR A 158 -13.67 -6.61 -8.09
CA TYR A 158 -12.32 -6.84 -7.55
C TYR A 158 -11.86 -8.30 -7.76
N ASN A 159 -12.71 -9.27 -7.42
CA ASN A 159 -12.41 -10.69 -7.62
C ASN A 159 -12.18 -11.04 -9.09
N ALA A 160 -12.95 -10.44 -10.00
CA ALA A 160 -12.73 -10.63 -11.44
C ALA A 160 -11.35 -10.11 -11.89
N LEU A 161 -10.81 -9.05 -11.26
CA LEU A 161 -9.45 -8.59 -11.54
C LEU A 161 -8.40 -9.60 -11.07
N LEU A 162 -8.56 -10.16 -9.86
CA LEU A 162 -7.65 -11.17 -9.31
C LEU A 162 -7.65 -12.48 -10.12
N GLU A 163 -8.79 -12.83 -10.72
CA GLU A 163 -8.91 -14.00 -11.59
C GLU A 163 -8.28 -13.80 -12.97
N GLN A 164 -8.24 -12.55 -13.47
CA GLN A 164 -7.78 -12.23 -14.83
C GLN A 164 -6.31 -11.88 -14.89
N PHE A 165 -5.81 -11.12 -13.90
CA PHE A 165 -4.49 -10.51 -13.94
C PHE A 165 -3.60 -11.00 -12.80
N GLU A 166 -2.30 -11.09 -13.08
CA GLU A 166 -1.28 -11.14 -12.04
C GLU A 166 -1.14 -9.74 -11.42
N MET A 167 -0.74 -9.65 -10.15
CA MET A 167 -0.57 -8.36 -9.44
C MET A 167 0.68 -7.58 -9.91
N GLY A 168 0.66 -7.16 -11.17
CA GLY A 168 1.66 -6.33 -11.82
C GLY A 168 1.03 -5.10 -12.46
N THR A 169 1.74 -4.49 -13.42
CA THR A 169 1.32 -3.23 -14.05
C THR A 169 -0.10 -3.27 -14.65
N GLU A 170 -0.48 -4.36 -15.31
CA GLU A 170 -1.81 -4.47 -15.95
C GLU A 170 -2.94 -4.50 -14.92
N PHE A 171 -2.77 -5.26 -13.83
CA PHE A 171 -3.72 -5.28 -12.72
C PHE A 171 -3.93 -3.89 -12.13
N TRP A 172 -2.84 -3.18 -11.80
CA TRP A 172 -2.93 -1.83 -11.23
C TRP A 172 -3.59 -0.85 -12.20
N GLN A 173 -3.29 -0.95 -13.50
CA GLN A 173 -3.89 -0.09 -14.50
C GLN A 173 -5.40 -0.33 -14.61
N GLU A 174 -5.83 -1.59 -14.59
CA GLU A 174 -7.25 -1.93 -14.67
C GLU A 174 -7.99 -1.57 -13.39
N LEU A 175 -7.39 -1.78 -12.21
CA LEU A 175 -7.92 -1.35 -10.92
C LEU A 175 -8.15 0.17 -10.89
N ILE A 176 -7.14 0.97 -11.28
CA ILE A 176 -7.25 2.43 -11.37
C ILE A 176 -8.29 2.84 -12.42
N THR A 177 -8.42 2.08 -13.51
CA THR A 177 -9.40 2.39 -14.55
C THR A 177 -10.82 2.19 -14.04
N GLN A 178 -11.12 1.02 -13.49
CA GLN A 178 -12.46 0.65 -13.04
C GLN A 178 -12.93 1.44 -11.81
N PHE A 179 -12.07 1.59 -10.80
CA PHE A 179 -12.48 2.16 -9.51
C PHE A 179 -12.17 3.64 -9.36
N ILE A 180 -11.36 4.25 -10.23
CA ILE A 180 -11.02 5.67 -10.14
C ILE A 180 -11.41 6.41 -11.41
N THR A 181 -10.91 5.98 -12.58
CA THR A 181 -11.06 6.74 -13.82
C THR A 181 -12.51 6.77 -14.31
N GLN A 182 -13.19 5.62 -14.36
CA GLN A 182 -14.59 5.53 -14.78
C GLN A 182 -15.54 6.30 -13.83
N GLU A 183 -15.27 6.25 -12.53
CA GLU A 183 -16.03 6.99 -11.53
C GLU A 183 -15.82 8.50 -11.64
N VAL A 184 -14.58 8.94 -11.89
CA VAL A 184 -14.26 10.35 -12.16
C VAL A 184 -14.94 10.86 -13.42
N ASP A 185 -14.90 10.10 -14.52
CA ASP A 185 -15.50 10.48 -15.79
C ASP A 185 -17.04 10.58 -15.67
N SER A 186 -17.68 9.61 -15.03
CA SER A 186 -19.11 9.63 -14.78
C SER A 186 -19.51 10.75 -13.80
N SER A 187 -18.68 11.07 -12.81
CA SER A 187 -18.92 12.16 -11.87
C SER A 187 -19.02 13.51 -12.55
N LEU A 188 -18.15 13.82 -13.52
CA LEU A 188 -18.26 15.07 -14.26
C LEU A 188 -19.58 15.15 -15.02
N VAL A 189 -19.97 14.09 -15.71
CA VAL A 189 -21.25 14.05 -16.47
C VAL A 189 -22.43 14.30 -15.54
N ASP A 190 -22.48 13.61 -14.40
CA ASP A 190 -23.57 13.76 -13.43
C ASP A 190 -23.58 15.14 -12.77
N MET A 191 -22.42 15.72 -12.49
CA MET A 191 -22.32 17.08 -11.95
C MET A 191 -22.90 18.12 -12.91
N ILE A 192 -22.64 17.95 -14.22
CA ILE A 192 -23.21 18.82 -15.24
C ILE A 192 -24.72 18.60 -15.37
N ALA A 193 -25.17 17.35 -15.44
CA ALA A 193 -26.58 17.02 -15.61
C ALA A 193 -27.45 17.53 -14.44
N ASN A 194 -26.91 17.54 -13.23
CA ASN A 194 -27.61 17.95 -12.01
C ASN A 194 -27.25 19.38 -11.54
N ASP A 195 -26.63 20.19 -12.40
CA ASP A 195 -26.26 21.58 -12.08
C ASP A 195 -25.38 21.74 -10.82
N LYS A 196 -24.59 20.71 -10.45
CA LYS A 196 -23.66 20.71 -9.32
C LYS A 196 -22.34 21.42 -9.64
N TYR A 197 -22.43 22.52 -10.36
CA TYR A 197 -21.32 23.41 -10.65
C TYR A 197 -21.77 24.84 -10.40
N THR A 198 -20.83 25.70 -10.01
CA THR A 198 -21.12 27.12 -9.79
C THR A 198 -20.37 27.99 -10.78
N LEU A 199 -21.06 29.00 -11.28
CA LEU A 199 -20.51 29.99 -12.19
C LEU A 199 -20.58 31.35 -11.52
N THR A 200 -19.43 31.94 -11.23
CA THR A 200 -19.35 33.25 -10.57
C THR A 200 -18.50 34.20 -11.39
N ARG A 201 -18.82 35.49 -11.36
CA ARG A 201 -18.00 36.53 -11.98
C ARG A 201 -17.17 37.22 -10.90
N ASP A 202 -15.86 37.20 -11.07
CA ASP A 202 -14.93 37.96 -10.22
C ASP A 202 -14.02 38.82 -11.09
N LYS A 203 -14.23 40.14 -11.03
CA LYS A 203 -13.52 41.15 -11.83
C LYS A 203 -13.48 40.78 -13.32
N SER A 204 -12.28 40.45 -13.83
CA SER A 204 -11.99 40.11 -15.23
C SER A 204 -12.09 38.60 -15.52
N TYR A 205 -12.52 37.78 -14.56
CA TYR A 205 -12.66 36.34 -14.70
C TYR A 205 -14.11 35.91 -14.53
N LEU A 206 -14.51 34.96 -15.37
CA LEU A 206 -15.64 34.09 -15.11
C LEU A 206 -15.08 32.78 -14.52
N ILE A 207 -15.48 32.46 -13.30
CA ILE A 207 -14.98 31.31 -12.54
C ILE A 207 -16.02 30.21 -12.61
N LEU A 208 -15.63 29.10 -13.23
CA LEU A 208 -16.35 27.83 -13.16
C LEU A 208 -15.76 27.00 -12.02
N ARG A 209 -16.59 26.60 -11.06
CA ARG A 209 -16.19 25.86 -9.87
C ARG A 209 -16.90 24.51 -9.79
N PHE A 210 -16.11 23.48 -9.57
CA PHE A 210 -16.51 22.13 -9.24
C PHE A 210 -16.09 21.82 -7.80
N LEU A 211 -17.00 21.33 -6.97
CA LEU A 211 -16.66 20.88 -5.62
C LEU A 211 -16.24 19.41 -5.69
N PHE A 212 -15.10 19.07 -5.09
CA PHE A 212 -14.66 17.68 -5.07
C PHE A 212 -15.59 16.80 -4.21
N ASP A 213 -16.30 17.40 -3.25
CA ASP A 213 -17.31 16.71 -2.45
C ASP A 213 -18.47 16.13 -3.30
N ASP A 214 -18.75 16.73 -4.45
CA ASP A 214 -19.77 16.19 -5.37
C ASP A 214 -19.28 14.94 -6.11
N VAL A 215 -17.96 14.78 -6.24
CA VAL A 215 -17.31 13.56 -6.76
C VAL A 215 -17.31 12.49 -5.67
N THR A 216 -16.83 12.84 -4.47
CA THR A 216 -16.71 11.89 -3.36
C THR A 216 -18.04 11.51 -2.72
N GLY A 217 -19.07 12.34 -2.86
CA GLY A 217 -20.43 12.06 -2.38
C GLY A 217 -21.11 10.87 -3.05
N ARG A 218 -20.51 10.31 -4.11
CA ARG A 218 -20.93 9.05 -4.75
C ARG A 218 -20.40 7.81 -4.04
N PHE A 219 -19.35 7.94 -3.24
CA PHE A 219 -18.82 6.83 -2.46
C PHE A 219 -19.76 6.49 -1.31
N ALA A 220 -19.71 5.24 -0.86
CA ALA A 220 -20.55 4.74 0.21
C ALA A 220 -20.38 5.60 1.47
N SER A 221 -21.50 6.11 1.99
CA SER A 221 -21.52 6.98 3.18
C SER A 221 -21.24 6.23 4.49
N LYS A 222 -21.27 4.89 4.46
CA LYS A 222 -20.99 4.01 5.59
C LYS A 222 -20.11 2.87 5.11
N SER A 223 -19.01 2.65 5.81
CA SER A 223 -18.21 1.45 5.58
C SER A 223 -19.08 0.21 5.85
N PRO A 224 -19.16 -0.75 4.92
CA PRO A 224 -19.74 -2.05 5.23
C PRO A 224 -18.91 -2.73 6.34
N GLY A 225 -19.51 -3.70 7.03
CA GLY A 225 -18.74 -4.63 7.83
C GLY A 225 -17.93 -5.49 6.87
N ILE A 226 -16.61 -5.29 6.84
CA ILE A 226 -15.71 -6.01 5.95
C ILE A 226 -15.06 -7.12 6.77
N ASP A 227 -15.30 -8.36 6.37
CA ASP A 227 -14.67 -9.52 6.99
C ASP A 227 -13.19 -9.54 6.63
N LYS A 228 -12.33 -9.33 7.64
CA LYS A 228 -10.89 -9.30 7.45
C LYS A 228 -10.32 -10.72 7.29
N THR A 229 -9.34 -10.85 6.42
CA THR A 229 -8.62 -12.12 6.24
C THR A 229 -7.78 -12.47 7.47
N ARG A 230 -7.30 -13.71 7.56
CA ARG A 230 -6.39 -14.10 8.66
C ARG A 230 -5.12 -13.25 8.66
N ILE A 231 -4.57 -12.93 7.49
CA ILE A 231 -3.36 -12.12 7.35
C ILE A 231 -3.60 -10.70 7.87
N GLN A 232 -4.71 -10.06 7.47
CA GLN A 232 -5.05 -8.73 7.98
C GLN A 232 -5.24 -8.72 9.49
N ASN A 233 -5.99 -9.69 10.03
CA ASN A 233 -6.18 -9.82 11.48
C ASN A 233 -4.86 -10.03 12.21
N SER A 234 -3.99 -10.91 11.71
CA SER A 234 -2.66 -11.13 12.30
C SER A 234 -1.80 -9.87 12.25
N PHE A 235 -1.79 -9.14 11.14
CA PHE A 235 -1.06 -7.87 10.99
C PHE A 235 -1.55 -6.80 11.98
N GLU A 236 -2.86 -6.67 12.16
CA GLU A 236 -3.47 -5.72 13.09
C GLU A 236 -3.25 -6.09 14.56
N GLN A 237 -3.23 -7.38 14.88
CA GLN A 237 -2.94 -7.89 16.21
C GLN A 237 -1.47 -7.71 16.61
N VAL A 238 -0.55 -7.51 15.66
CA VAL A 238 0.84 -7.16 16.01
C VAL A 238 0.84 -5.85 16.80
N SER A 239 1.45 -5.89 17.99
CA SER A 239 1.50 -4.79 18.96
C SER A 239 0.19 -4.50 19.70
N SER A 240 -0.77 -5.42 19.66
CA SER A 240 -2.03 -5.28 20.42
C SER A 240 -1.89 -5.66 21.91
N ASP A 241 -0.90 -6.48 22.23
CA ASP A 241 -0.64 -7.00 23.57
C ASP A 241 0.86 -6.95 23.91
N PRO A 242 1.24 -7.05 25.21
CA PRO A 242 2.64 -6.92 25.62
C PRO A 242 3.59 -7.97 25.00
N GLU A 243 3.11 -9.19 24.73
CA GLU A 243 3.93 -10.25 24.15
C GLU A 243 4.20 -9.97 22.67
N SER A 244 3.16 -9.61 21.90
CA SER A 244 3.34 -9.25 20.50
C SER A 244 4.18 -7.98 20.30
N VAL A 245 4.10 -7.00 21.21
CA VAL A 245 5.00 -5.84 21.22
C VAL A 245 6.46 -6.27 21.38
N GLU A 246 6.74 -7.22 22.27
CA GLU A 246 8.10 -7.69 22.52
C GLU A 246 8.64 -8.50 21.34
N VAL A 247 7.82 -9.37 20.75
CA VAL A 247 8.17 -10.10 19.52
C VAL A 247 8.49 -9.13 18.39
N LEU A 248 7.68 -8.07 18.19
CA LEU A 248 7.95 -7.05 17.18
C LEU A 248 9.27 -6.33 17.44
N LYS A 249 9.54 -5.92 18.68
CA LYS A 249 10.80 -5.23 19.03
C LYS A 249 12.02 -6.09 18.74
N MET A 250 11.99 -7.37 19.11
CA MET A 250 13.09 -8.30 18.85
C MET A 250 13.26 -8.57 17.36
N THR A 251 12.16 -8.75 16.63
CA THR A 251 12.17 -8.93 15.17
C THR A 251 12.77 -7.70 14.49
N TYR A 252 12.30 -6.50 14.85
CA TYR A 252 12.81 -5.24 14.32
C TYR A 252 14.31 -5.06 14.60
N ARG A 253 14.78 -5.29 15.83
CA ARG A 253 16.21 -5.25 16.16
C ARG A 253 17.01 -6.27 15.35
N SER A 254 16.50 -7.49 15.21
CA SER A 254 17.10 -8.53 14.40
C SER A 254 17.26 -8.11 12.93
N LEU A 255 16.29 -7.40 12.35
CA LEU A 255 16.42 -6.87 10.98
C LEU A 255 17.43 -5.72 10.88
N LEU A 256 17.59 -4.94 11.95
CA LEU A 256 18.56 -3.84 11.96
C LEU A 256 20.01 -4.34 12.11
N GLU A 257 20.23 -5.34 12.95
CA GLU A 257 21.53 -5.83 13.40
C GLU A 257 21.96 -7.13 12.72
N GLY A 258 21.03 -7.88 12.13
CA GLY A 258 21.27 -9.18 11.51
C GLY A 258 21.99 -9.10 10.17
N GLY A 259 22.71 -10.17 9.83
CA GLY A 259 23.53 -10.25 8.61
C GLY A 259 22.79 -10.68 7.34
N VAL A 260 21.54 -11.12 7.45
CA VAL A 260 20.76 -11.66 6.31
C VAL A 260 19.94 -10.59 5.60
N PHE A 261 19.24 -9.73 6.33
CA PHE A 261 18.37 -8.73 5.73
C PHE A 261 19.20 -7.63 5.03
N ILE A 262 18.92 -7.42 3.74
CA ILE A 262 19.64 -6.42 2.95
C ILE A 262 18.77 -5.16 2.85
N ARG A 263 19.27 -4.05 3.40
CA ARG A 263 18.58 -2.77 3.29
C ARG A 263 18.76 -2.21 1.88
N CYS A 264 17.65 -1.97 1.19
CA CYS A 264 17.66 -1.24 -0.07
C CYS A 264 17.99 0.24 0.15
N GLU A 265 18.61 0.87 -0.84
CA GLU A 265 18.90 2.30 -0.82
C GLU A 265 17.60 3.11 -0.67
N GLY A 266 17.58 4.08 0.25
CA GLY A 266 16.40 4.90 0.52
C GLY A 266 15.38 4.29 1.50
N MET A 267 15.62 3.09 2.04
CA MET A 267 14.74 2.48 3.04
C MET A 267 14.85 3.23 4.40
N THR A 268 13.73 3.75 4.89
CA THR A 268 13.64 4.43 6.19
C THR A 268 13.44 3.43 7.33
N ASN A 269 13.67 3.86 8.58
CA ASN A 269 13.37 3.04 9.76
C ASN A 269 11.89 2.67 9.86
N GLU A 270 10.98 3.59 9.46
CA GLU A 270 9.54 3.30 9.39
C GLU A 270 9.24 2.15 8.41
N ASN A 271 9.94 2.11 7.26
CA ASN A 271 9.77 1.02 6.29
C ASN A 271 10.24 -0.32 6.88
N ILE A 272 11.36 -0.32 7.62
CA ILE A 272 11.89 -1.54 8.26
C ILE A 272 10.95 -2.02 9.38
N GLU A 273 10.40 -1.11 10.18
CA GLU A 273 9.42 -1.44 11.20
C GLU A 273 8.15 -2.04 10.58
N HIS A 274 7.67 -1.47 9.46
CA HIS A 274 6.54 -2.02 8.73
C HIS A 274 6.82 -3.43 8.17
N ILE A 275 8.01 -3.65 7.58
CA ILE A 275 8.45 -4.97 7.14
C ILE A 275 8.49 -5.95 8.33
N ALA A 276 9.06 -5.53 9.48
CA ALA A 276 9.09 -6.34 10.70
C ALA A 276 7.68 -6.74 11.13
N ARG A 277 6.72 -5.82 11.06
CA ARG A 277 5.31 -6.09 11.38
C ARG A 277 4.69 -7.15 10.47
N ILE A 278 4.97 -7.12 9.16
CA ILE A 278 4.52 -8.17 8.23
C ILE A 278 5.19 -9.51 8.58
N VAL A 279 6.48 -9.50 8.89
CA VAL A 279 7.23 -10.72 9.24
C VAL A 279 6.71 -11.36 10.54
N CYS A 280 6.21 -10.55 11.49
CA CYS A 280 5.56 -11.04 12.71
C CYS A 280 4.26 -11.82 12.49
N ILE A 281 3.70 -11.84 11.27
CA ILE A 281 2.61 -12.78 10.92
C ILE A 281 3.14 -14.22 10.95
N ASP A 282 4.43 -14.43 10.70
CA ASP A 282 5.04 -15.75 10.72
C ASP A 282 5.30 -16.25 12.16
N PRO A 283 4.85 -17.48 12.50
CA PRO A 283 5.10 -18.08 13.82
C PRO A 283 6.59 -18.23 14.19
N ALA A 284 7.51 -18.21 13.21
CA ALA A 284 8.94 -18.27 13.47
C ALA A 284 9.44 -17.06 14.27
N THR A 285 8.73 -15.93 14.25
CA THR A 285 9.10 -14.76 15.08
C THR A 285 8.87 -15.01 16.57
N THR A 286 7.75 -15.67 16.93
CA THR A 286 7.50 -16.13 18.30
C THR A 286 8.50 -17.20 18.71
N GLN A 287 8.84 -18.13 17.81
CA GLN A 287 9.86 -19.14 18.08
C GLN A 287 11.23 -18.50 18.36
N PHE A 288 11.68 -17.57 17.51
CA PHE A 288 12.91 -16.82 17.71
C PHE A 288 12.92 -16.07 19.05
N SER A 289 11.82 -15.38 19.38
CA SER A 289 11.63 -14.73 20.68
C SER A 289 11.88 -15.69 21.83
N ASN A 290 11.31 -16.89 21.77
CA ASN A 290 11.43 -17.89 22.81
C ASN A 290 12.84 -18.46 22.90
N GLU A 291 13.49 -18.73 21.75
CA GLU A 291 14.87 -19.23 21.70
C GLU A 291 15.88 -18.20 22.21
N VAL A 292 15.68 -16.91 21.94
CA VAL A 292 16.52 -15.83 22.49
C VAL A 292 16.34 -15.72 24.01
N LYS A 293 15.10 -15.81 24.51
CA LYS A 293 14.82 -15.82 25.96
C LYS A 293 15.44 -17.03 26.65
N GLU A 294 15.34 -18.20 26.03
CA GLU A 294 15.96 -19.45 26.51
C GLU A 294 17.48 -19.31 26.59
N ALA A 295 18.12 -18.82 25.52
CA ALA A 295 19.57 -18.60 25.49
C ALA A 295 20.02 -17.59 26.56
N MET A 296 19.31 -16.46 26.73
CA MET A 296 19.63 -15.49 27.78
C MET A 296 19.46 -16.06 29.19
N GLY A 297 18.44 -16.88 29.42
CA GLY A 297 18.21 -17.55 30.71
C GLY A 297 19.35 -18.50 31.06
N GLN A 298 19.78 -19.33 30.11
CA GLN A 298 20.86 -20.29 30.34
C GLN A 298 22.23 -19.61 30.56
N ILE A 299 22.50 -18.49 29.88
CA ILE A 299 23.71 -17.68 30.11
C ILE A 299 23.69 -17.06 31.52
N GLN A 300 22.52 -16.63 32.01
CA GLN A 300 22.38 -16.07 33.37
C GLN A 300 22.49 -17.14 34.47
N GLU A 301 22.06 -18.36 34.20
CA GLU A 301 22.12 -19.49 35.14
C GLU A 301 23.53 -20.07 35.32
N GLY A 302 24.51 -19.67 34.49
CA GLY A 302 25.95 -19.82 34.77
C GLY A 302 26.40 -21.25 35.06
N LEU A 303 26.34 -22.13 34.06
CA LEU A 303 26.82 -23.51 34.20
C LEU A 303 28.31 -23.61 33.80
N ASN A 304 29.22 -23.79 34.76
CA ASN A 304 30.65 -23.92 34.47
C ASN A 304 31.02 -25.34 33.98
N GLY A 305 31.66 -25.50 32.81
CA GLY A 305 32.28 -26.75 32.33
C GLY A 305 32.57 -26.80 30.81
N GLU A 306 33.34 -27.78 30.32
CA GLU A 306 33.58 -27.98 28.87
C GLU A 306 32.29 -28.33 28.09
N ASP A 307 31.35 -29.01 28.75
CA ASP A 307 29.99 -29.32 28.26
C ASP A 307 29.10 -28.05 28.14
N HIS A 308 29.55 -26.90 28.69
CA HIS A 308 28.88 -25.60 28.54
C HIS A 308 29.21 -24.96 27.19
N ASN A 309 30.48 -25.01 26.76
CA ASN A 309 30.89 -24.37 25.51
C ASN A 309 30.20 -25.00 24.29
N GLU A 310 30.08 -26.34 24.24
CA GLU A 310 29.37 -27.01 23.14
C GLU A 310 27.87 -26.67 23.12
N LYS A 311 27.23 -26.58 24.30
CA LYS A 311 25.81 -26.18 24.43
C LYS A 311 25.59 -24.71 24.07
N GLU A 312 26.48 -23.83 24.49
CA GLU A 312 26.45 -22.40 24.14
C GLU A 312 26.61 -22.20 22.63
N GLU A 313 27.53 -22.93 21.98
CA GLU A 313 27.67 -22.91 20.53
C GLU A 313 26.45 -23.49 19.80
N GLU A 314 25.81 -24.54 20.33
CA GLU A 314 24.57 -25.09 19.77
C GLU A 314 23.40 -24.09 19.89
N LEU A 315 23.23 -23.45 21.04
CA LEU A 315 22.22 -22.40 21.25
C LEU A 315 22.46 -21.20 20.34
N ALA A 316 23.71 -20.74 20.23
CA ALA A 316 24.08 -19.65 19.34
C ALA A 316 23.74 -19.99 17.87
N ARG A 317 24.02 -21.23 17.43
CA ARG A 317 23.65 -21.70 16.08
C ARG A 317 22.14 -21.76 15.88
N LYS A 318 21.38 -22.22 16.88
CA LYS A 318 19.91 -22.29 16.83
C LYS A 318 19.30 -20.89 16.72
N VAL A 319 19.73 -19.97 17.58
CA VAL A 319 19.29 -18.57 17.57
C VAL A 319 19.66 -17.90 16.24
N GLN A 320 20.89 -18.09 15.75
CA GLN A 320 21.31 -17.54 14.45
C GLN A 320 20.44 -18.08 13.31
N PHE A 321 20.14 -19.37 13.28
CA PHE A 321 19.32 -19.93 12.22
C PHE A 321 17.87 -19.41 12.27
N SER A 322 17.30 -19.21 13.46
CA SER A 322 16.00 -18.55 13.61
C SER A 322 16.03 -17.07 13.21
N GLN A 323 17.14 -16.39 13.48
CA GLN A 323 17.40 -15.04 12.98
C GLN A 323 17.43 -15.01 11.44
N ASP A 324 18.11 -15.98 10.83
CA ASP A 324 18.23 -16.12 9.37
C ASP A 324 16.86 -16.38 8.72
N GLN A 325 15.98 -17.14 9.37
CA GLN A 325 14.60 -17.37 8.91
C GLN A 325 13.79 -16.06 8.90
N ILE A 326 13.91 -15.24 9.94
CA ILE A 326 13.28 -13.91 10.01
C ILE A 326 13.82 -13.01 8.89
N GLY A 327 15.15 -12.98 8.71
CA GLY A 327 15.79 -12.22 7.64
C GLY A 327 15.34 -12.67 6.26
N ALA A 328 15.26 -13.98 6.02
CA ALA A 328 14.80 -14.56 4.75
C ALA A 328 13.35 -14.19 4.45
N CYS A 329 12.47 -14.19 5.47
CA CYS A 329 11.09 -13.72 5.34
C CYS A 329 11.03 -12.22 5.00
N ALA A 330 11.81 -11.39 5.71
CA ALA A 330 11.87 -9.96 5.47
C ALA A 330 12.34 -9.60 4.05
N ILE A 331 13.26 -10.38 3.47
CA ILE A 331 13.70 -10.22 2.07
C ILE A 331 12.53 -10.42 1.11
N GLY A 332 11.71 -11.45 1.33
CA GLY A 332 10.52 -11.72 0.52
C GLY A 332 9.49 -10.59 0.61
N VAL A 333 9.25 -10.08 1.82
CA VAL A 333 8.39 -8.92 2.06
C VAL A 333 8.92 -7.70 1.32
N SER A 334 10.17 -7.29 1.58
CA SER A 334 10.78 -6.09 0.98
C SER A 334 10.74 -6.13 -0.55
N MET A 335 11.11 -7.27 -1.14
CA MET A 335 11.09 -7.45 -2.59
C MET A 335 9.69 -7.24 -3.17
N THR A 336 8.67 -7.77 -2.51
CA THR A 336 7.27 -7.63 -2.94
C THR A 336 6.82 -6.18 -2.86
N LEU A 337 7.08 -5.50 -1.74
CA LEU A 337 6.68 -4.11 -1.56
C LEU A 337 7.34 -3.20 -2.61
N ASP A 338 8.64 -3.37 -2.88
CA ASP A 338 9.35 -2.55 -3.86
C ASP A 338 8.84 -2.79 -5.29
N ILE A 339 8.57 -4.05 -5.66
CA ILE A 339 8.02 -4.38 -6.98
C ILE A 339 6.61 -3.82 -7.14
N VAL A 340 5.74 -3.99 -6.13
CA VAL A 340 4.38 -3.45 -6.16
C VAL A 340 4.39 -1.93 -6.33
N VAL A 341 5.20 -1.21 -5.54
CA VAL A 341 5.31 0.25 -5.65
C VAL A 341 5.73 0.66 -7.06
N ARG A 342 6.75 0.01 -7.63
CA ARG A 342 7.21 0.32 -8.98
C ARG A 342 6.14 0.04 -10.02
N ASP A 343 5.53 -1.14 -10.00
CA ASP A 343 4.53 -1.55 -10.98
C ASP A 343 3.28 -0.67 -10.90
N PHE A 344 2.92 -0.21 -9.70
CA PHE A 344 1.87 0.77 -9.48
C PHE A 344 2.20 2.12 -10.13
N PHE A 345 3.43 2.62 -9.96
CA PHE A 345 3.86 3.87 -10.61
C PHE A 345 3.86 3.76 -12.14
N ILE A 346 4.34 2.64 -12.70
CA ILE A 346 4.28 2.39 -14.14
C ILE A 346 2.82 2.42 -14.62
N ALA A 347 1.91 1.79 -13.86
CA ALA A 347 0.49 1.73 -14.19
C ALA A 347 -0.22 3.09 -14.13
N LEU A 348 0.18 3.98 -13.23
CA LEU A 348 -0.52 5.25 -13.01
C LEU A 348 -0.52 6.15 -14.26
N ARG A 349 0.60 6.12 -15.02
CA ARG A 349 0.91 6.91 -16.24
C ARG A 349 0.74 8.43 -16.05
N ASN A 350 1.77 9.22 -16.40
CA ASN A 350 1.74 10.69 -16.39
C ASN A 350 1.42 11.33 -15.03
N PHE A 351 2.37 11.28 -14.10
CA PHE A 351 2.36 12.01 -12.82
C PHE A 351 3.58 12.94 -12.74
N THR A 352 3.53 13.97 -11.88
CA THR A 352 4.67 14.85 -11.66
C THR A 352 5.59 14.30 -10.57
N ALA A 353 6.84 14.79 -10.51
CA ALA A 353 7.77 14.42 -9.43
C ALA A 353 7.26 14.80 -8.03
N GLN A 354 6.35 15.78 -7.93
CA GLN A 354 5.70 16.10 -6.66
C GLN A 354 4.64 15.06 -6.31
N ASP A 355 3.86 14.60 -7.29
CA ASP A 355 2.84 13.57 -7.07
C ASP A 355 3.51 12.24 -6.68
N GLU A 356 4.65 11.92 -7.29
CA GLU A 356 5.44 10.73 -6.96
C GLU A 356 5.79 10.65 -5.48
N LYS A 357 6.34 11.73 -4.90
CA LYS A 357 6.68 11.79 -3.47
C LYS A 357 5.47 11.60 -2.55
N ILE A 358 4.32 12.15 -2.95
CA ILE A 358 3.09 12.04 -2.16
C ILE A 358 2.55 10.61 -2.22
N ILE A 359 2.50 10.03 -3.41
CA ILE A 359 2.00 8.68 -3.65
C ILE A 359 2.89 7.65 -2.97
N GLU A 360 4.22 7.79 -3.08
CA GLU A 360 5.18 6.89 -2.44
C GLU A 360 5.00 6.87 -0.92
N GLY A 361 4.76 8.04 -0.30
CA GLY A 361 4.52 8.16 1.13
C GLY A 361 3.28 7.42 1.62
N PHE A 362 2.27 7.24 0.77
CA PHE A 362 1.08 6.43 1.09
C PHE A 362 1.28 4.96 0.75
N LEU A 363 1.86 4.65 -0.42
CA LEU A 363 2.00 3.28 -0.90
C LEU A 363 2.95 2.45 -0.05
N ARG A 364 4.10 2.98 0.39
CA ARG A 364 5.09 2.18 1.12
C ARG A 364 4.61 1.64 2.47
N LYS A 365 3.52 2.21 3.01
CA LYS A 365 2.91 1.73 4.25
C LYS A 365 1.91 0.60 4.01
N PHE A 366 1.28 0.52 2.83
CA PHE A 366 0.20 -0.43 2.50
C PHE A 366 -0.89 -0.65 3.56
N GLU A 367 -1.00 0.21 4.58
CA GLU A 367 -2.03 0.20 5.59
C GLU A 367 -3.32 0.74 5.01
N VAL A 368 -4.45 0.18 5.42
CA VAL A 368 -5.77 0.55 4.90
C VAL A 368 -6.00 2.07 5.00
N GLU A 369 -5.62 2.72 6.10
CA GLU A 369 -5.75 4.18 6.25
C GLU A 369 -4.88 4.98 5.26
N SER A 370 -3.69 4.48 4.94
CA SER A 370 -2.79 5.13 3.99
C SER A 370 -3.30 4.94 2.55
N LEU A 371 -3.80 3.75 2.23
CA LEU A 371 -4.40 3.43 0.94
C LEU A 371 -5.74 4.16 0.71
N ASP A 372 -6.53 4.37 1.76
CA ASP A 372 -7.76 5.19 1.72
C ASP A 372 -7.44 6.66 1.34
N ARG A 373 -6.41 7.25 1.97
CA ARG A 373 -5.90 8.57 1.58
C ARG A 373 -5.37 8.61 0.16
N LEU A 374 -4.67 7.55 -0.26
CA LEU A 374 -4.20 7.41 -1.63
C LEU A 374 -5.37 7.39 -2.61
N PHE A 375 -6.44 6.64 -2.31
CA PHE A 375 -7.63 6.55 -3.15
C PHE A 375 -8.25 7.94 -3.41
N PHE A 376 -8.45 8.74 -2.36
CA PHE A 376 -8.94 10.11 -2.52
C PHE A 376 -7.98 10.99 -3.31
N TYR A 377 -6.68 10.89 -3.04
CA TYR A 377 -5.66 11.66 -3.76
C TYR A 377 -5.64 11.32 -5.26
N LEU A 378 -5.69 10.04 -5.61
CA LEU A 378 -5.75 9.59 -7.00
C LEU A 378 -7.03 10.03 -7.70
N THR A 379 -8.18 9.96 -7.02
CA THR A 379 -9.45 10.47 -7.53
C THR A 379 -9.37 11.96 -7.83
N GLU A 380 -8.83 12.76 -6.90
CA GLU A 380 -8.63 14.20 -7.09
C GLU A 380 -7.67 14.49 -8.26
N MET A 381 -6.58 13.74 -8.34
CA MET A 381 -5.57 13.86 -9.39
C MET A 381 -6.18 13.54 -10.77
N LYS A 382 -6.92 12.44 -10.90
CA LYS A 382 -7.58 12.03 -12.15
C LYS A 382 -8.69 13.02 -12.55
N PHE A 383 -9.49 13.51 -11.60
CA PHE A 383 -10.49 14.55 -11.90
C PHE A 383 -9.83 15.86 -12.34
N SER A 384 -8.74 16.27 -11.69
CA SER A 384 -7.94 17.43 -12.12
C SER A 384 -7.37 17.24 -13.53
N ALA A 385 -6.89 16.04 -13.86
CA ALA A 385 -6.40 15.71 -15.20
C ALA A 385 -7.52 15.75 -16.24
N LEU A 386 -8.72 15.26 -15.91
CA LEU A 386 -9.91 15.34 -16.77
C LEU A 386 -10.25 16.80 -17.11
N ILE A 387 -10.30 17.68 -16.11
CA ILE A 387 -10.56 19.12 -16.33
C ILE A 387 -9.44 19.76 -17.16
N LYS A 388 -8.16 19.47 -16.87
CA LYS A 388 -7.02 19.95 -17.68
C LYS A 388 -7.10 19.48 -19.14
N LYS A 389 -7.56 18.25 -19.39
CA LYS A 389 -7.76 17.72 -20.75
C LYS A 389 -8.81 18.54 -21.51
N LYS A 390 -9.87 19.01 -20.85
CA LYS A 390 -10.89 19.91 -21.45
C LYS A 390 -10.36 21.32 -21.73
N ILE A 391 -9.36 21.77 -20.96
CA ILE A 391 -8.70 23.08 -21.15
C ILE A 391 -7.72 23.08 -22.33
N ARG A 392 -7.18 21.90 -22.70
CA ARG A 392 -6.13 21.77 -23.72
C ARG A 392 -6.49 22.52 -25.01
N GLY A 393 -5.57 23.37 -25.49
CA GLY A 393 -5.73 24.22 -26.66
C GLY A 393 -6.37 25.60 -26.40
N GLU A 394 -6.74 25.91 -25.15
CA GLU A 394 -7.28 27.23 -24.74
C GLU A 394 -6.51 27.83 -23.54
N GLU A 395 -5.26 27.41 -23.34
CA GLU A 395 -4.43 27.79 -22.19
C GLU A 395 -4.15 29.29 -22.10
N SER A 396 -4.25 30.03 -23.22
CA SER A 396 -4.11 31.49 -23.25
C SER A 396 -5.32 32.23 -22.65
N LYS A 397 -6.47 31.55 -22.49
CA LYS A 397 -7.74 32.13 -22.02
C LYS A 397 -8.20 31.50 -20.71
N LEU A 398 -7.79 30.26 -20.44
CA LEU A 398 -8.22 29.45 -19.31
C LEU A 398 -7.06 29.20 -18.34
N LEU A 399 -7.31 29.44 -17.05
CA LEU A 399 -6.40 29.08 -15.98
C LEU A 399 -7.03 28.02 -15.08
N PHE A 400 -6.28 26.98 -14.78
CA PHE A 400 -6.69 25.91 -13.86
C PHE A 400 -6.14 26.18 -12.45
N ARG A 401 -6.97 26.07 -11.42
CA ARG A 401 -6.55 26.15 -10.00
C ARG A 401 -7.27 25.13 -9.15
N VAL A 402 -6.54 24.53 -8.21
CA VAL A 402 -7.11 23.71 -7.12
C VAL A 402 -6.95 24.47 -5.83
N LEU A 403 -8.04 24.67 -5.09
CA LEU A 403 -8.02 25.26 -3.76
C LEU A 403 -8.27 24.17 -2.73
N LYS A 404 -7.33 23.98 -1.82
CA LYS A 404 -7.48 23.08 -0.66
C LYS A 404 -7.53 23.88 0.62
N ARG A 405 -8.50 23.58 1.47
CA ARG A 405 -8.59 24.13 2.83
C ARG A 405 -8.90 23.01 3.80
N ARG A 406 -8.18 22.94 4.92
CA ARG A 406 -8.48 21.97 5.98
C ARG A 406 -9.88 22.22 6.53
N ARG A 407 -10.61 21.15 6.82
CA ARG A 407 -11.92 21.18 7.47
C ARG A 407 -11.98 20.16 8.60
N ALA A 408 -12.90 20.37 9.53
CA ALA A 408 -13.21 19.42 10.59
C ALA A 408 -14.73 19.33 10.77
N CYS A 409 -15.19 18.19 11.27
CA CYS A 409 -16.60 17.94 11.51
C CYS A 409 -17.13 18.90 12.57
N ALA A 410 -18.34 19.40 12.37
CA ALA A 410 -19.02 20.29 13.30
C ALA A 410 -19.19 19.65 14.68
N LYS A 411 -19.38 18.33 14.73
CA LYS A 411 -19.48 17.56 15.97
C LYS A 411 -18.16 17.57 16.75
N ASP A 412 -17.05 17.25 16.09
CA ASP A 412 -15.73 17.22 16.74
C ASP A 412 -15.33 18.61 17.27
N ILE A 413 -15.73 19.68 16.58
CA ILE A 413 -15.53 21.06 17.05
C ILE A 413 -16.47 21.42 18.20
N ALA A 414 -17.66 20.83 18.26
CA ALA A 414 -18.58 20.99 19.39
C ALA A 414 -18.01 20.35 20.65
N ASP A 415 -17.38 19.18 20.54
CA ASP A 415 -16.76 18.47 21.67
C ASP A 415 -15.63 19.29 22.34
N LEU A 416 -15.00 20.22 21.60
CA LEU A 416 -14.02 21.15 22.16
C LEU A 416 -14.61 22.14 23.19
N ASP A 417 -15.94 22.35 23.21
CA ASP A 417 -16.58 23.24 24.19
C ASP A 417 -16.33 22.77 25.62
N ALA A 418 -16.23 21.45 25.84
CA ALA A 418 -15.93 20.85 27.13
C ALA A 418 -14.51 21.18 27.65
N ILE A 419 -13.59 21.56 26.77
CA ILE A 419 -12.19 21.85 27.09
C ILE A 419 -11.83 23.34 26.86
N GLY A 420 -12.82 24.23 27.00
CA GLY A 420 -12.60 25.68 27.04
C GLY A 420 -12.71 26.39 25.69
N MET A 421 -13.26 25.74 24.67
CA MET A 421 -13.61 26.42 23.42
C MET A 421 -14.83 27.33 23.61
N THR A 422 -14.75 28.58 23.13
CA THR A 422 -15.85 29.55 23.20
C THR A 422 -16.31 29.97 21.81
N LYS A 423 -17.53 30.50 21.69
CA LYS A 423 -18.09 30.97 20.41
C LYS A 423 -17.18 31.98 19.70
N ILE A 424 -16.53 32.89 20.45
CA ILE A 424 -15.61 33.89 19.90
C ILE A 424 -14.36 33.21 19.33
N ARG A 425 -13.74 32.30 20.10
CA ARG A 425 -12.59 31.50 19.66
C ARG A 425 -12.92 30.67 18.42
N LYS A 426 -14.10 30.03 18.40
CA LYS A 426 -14.60 29.29 17.23
C LYS A 426 -14.68 30.17 15.97
N SER A 427 -15.28 31.36 16.11
CA SER A 427 -15.41 32.29 14.99
C SER A 427 -14.08 32.82 14.47
N ARG A 428 -13.01 32.79 15.27
CA ARG A 428 -11.66 33.22 14.85
C ARG A 428 -10.90 32.15 14.08
N LEU A 429 -11.13 30.88 14.41
CA LEU A 429 -10.39 29.77 13.81
C LEU A 429 -11.12 29.10 12.64
N TRP A 430 -12.47 29.15 12.61
CA TRP A 430 -13.27 28.46 11.60
C TRP A 430 -14.24 29.36 10.84
N LEU A 431 -14.55 28.93 9.62
CA LEU A 431 -15.66 29.40 8.77
C LEU A 431 -16.67 28.26 8.61
N ARG A 432 -17.95 28.59 8.51
CA ARG A 432 -18.95 27.60 8.10
C ARG A 432 -18.72 27.20 6.65
N ASP A 433 -18.85 25.92 6.36
CA ASP A 433 -18.85 25.45 4.98
C ASP A 433 -20.23 25.71 4.35
N SER A 434 -20.29 26.60 3.35
CA SER A 434 -21.53 26.96 2.66
C SER A 434 -22.11 25.84 1.80
N SER A 435 -21.33 24.81 1.49
CA SER A 435 -21.80 23.64 0.73
C SER A 435 -22.17 22.45 1.63
N ASN A 436 -21.80 22.46 2.91
CA ASN A 436 -22.13 21.36 3.82
C ASN A 436 -22.14 21.81 5.29
N GLU A 437 -23.33 21.84 5.90
CA GLU A 437 -23.51 22.33 7.27
C GLU A 437 -22.81 21.50 8.35
N ASN A 438 -22.47 20.24 8.04
CA ASN A 438 -21.76 19.35 8.96
C ASN A 438 -20.26 19.65 9.07
N TRP A 439 -19.74 20.58 8.29
CA TRP A 439 -18.31 20.89 8.24
C TRP A 439 -18.02 22.35 8.53
N LEU A 440 -16.87 22.57 9.18
CA LEU A 440 -16.26 23.88 9.31
C LEU A 440 -14.86 23.88 8.73
N ILE A 441 -14.51 24.97 8.07
CA ILE A 441 -13.25 25.16 7.36
C ILE A 441 -12.31 25.98 8.23
N PHE A 442 -11.07 25.53 8.42
CA PHE A 442 -10.04 26.32 9.08
C PHE A 442 -9.70 27.57 8.27
N LYS A 443 -9.59 28.72 8.95
CA LYS A 443 -9.17 29.99 8.31
C LYS A 443 -7.69 29.98 7.95
N GLN A 444 -6.88 29.33 8.77
CA GLN A 444 -5.43 29.26 8.64
C GLN A 444 -5.00 28.18 7.65
N LYS A 445 -3.98 28.48 6.84
CA LYS A 445 -3.52 27.61 5.75
C LYS A 445 -2.44 26.63 6.17
N SER A 446 -1.78 26.86 7.30
CA SER A 446 -0.76 25.96 7.84
C SER A 446 -0.91 25.75 9.35
N ALA A 447 -0.36 24.65 9.86
CA ALA A 447 -0.30 24.38 11.30
C ALA A 447 0.46 25.48 12.07
N LYS A 448 1.47 26.09 11.44
CA LYS A 448 2.24 27.20 12.02
C LYS A 448 1.38 28.47 12.15
N GLU A 449 0.62 28.81 11.10
CA GLU A 449 -0.34 29.93 11.17
C GLU A 449 -1.42 29.67 12.22
N LEU A 450 -1.92 28.44 12.30
CA LEU A 450 -2.91 28.04 13.29
C LEU A 450 -2.37 28.16 14.71
N LEU A 451 -1.15 27.68 14.96
CA LEU A 451 -0.49 27.80 16.25
C LEU A 451 -0.29 29.27 16.64
N GLY A 452 0.15 30.12 15.71
CA GLY A 452 0.29 31.55 15.94
C GLY A 452 -1.03 32.21 16.35
N GLU A 453 -2.13 31.90 15.65
CA GLU A 453 -3.45 32.42 16.01
C GLU A 453 -3.92 31.93 17.40
N MET A 454 -3.68 30.66 17.72
CA MET A 454 -4.03 30.10 19.03
C MET A 454 -3.21 30.72 20.18
N GLN A 455 -1.94 31.05 19.93
CA GLN A 455 -1.10 31.79 20.88
C GLN A 455 -1.63 33.20 21.12
N LEU A 456 -2.06 33.90 20.06
CA LEU A 456 -2.69 35.23 20.18
C LEU A 456 -4.02 35.17 20.95
N LEU A 457 -4.76 34.08 20.84
CA LEU A 457 -6.00 33.83 21.59
C LEU A 457 -5.77 33.36 23.03
N ALA A 458 -4.50 33.20 23.45
CA ALA A 458 -4.09 32.69 24.75
C ALA A 458 -4.86 31.41 25.15
N LEU A 459 -4.85 30.40 24.27
CA LEU A 459 -5.48 29.11 24.53
C LEU A 459 -4.64 28.24 25.46
N ASP A 460 -5.31 27.43 26.27
CA ASP A 460 -4.65 26.43 27.12
C ASP A 460 -3.98 25.33 26.28
N ARG A 461 -2.93 24.71 26.84
CA ARG A 461 -2.10 23.72 26.13
C ARG A 461 -2.91 22.51 25.65
N ASP A 462 -3.87 22.06 26.45
CA ASP A 462 -4.71 20.91 26.12
C ASP A 462 -5.64 21.22 24.94
N LEU A 463 -6.22 22.43 24.94
CA LEU A 463 -7.05 22.91 23.83
C LEU A 463 -6.24 23.10 22.54
N ILE A 464 -5.02 23.66 22.64
CA ILE A 464 -4.10 23.77 21.51
C ILE A 464 -3.81 22.38 20.91
N THR A 465 -3.50 21.41 21.76
CA THR A 465 -3.16 20.05 21.31
C THR A 465 -4.35 19.38 20.62
N ALA A 466 -5.56 19.52 21.18
CA ALA A 466 -6.77 18.99 20.57
C ALA A 466 -7.07 19.64 19.20
N ILE A 467 -6.92 20.96 19.08
CA ILE A 467 -7.14 21.67 17.81
C ILE A 467 -6.10 21.30 16.75
N LEU A 468 -4.82 21.20 17.12
CA LEU A 468 -3.77 20.75 16.18
C LEU A 468 -4.06 19.32 15.70
N LYS A 469 -4.48 18.42 16.60
CA LYS A 469 -4.86 17.06 16.23
C LYS A 469 -6.03 17.04 15.24
N LEU A 470 -7.04 17.90 15.43
CA LEU A 470 -8.14 18.06 14.46
C LEU A 470 -7.66 18.64 13.13
N TYR A 471 -6.70 19.56 13.14
CA TYR A 471 -6.17 20.15 11.91
C TYR A 471 -5.34 19.15 11.09
N GLU A 472 -4.51 18.35 11.77
CA GLU A 472 -3.64 17.36 11.15
C GLU A 472 -4.45 16.18 10.57
N LYS A 473 -5.47 15.73 11.32
CA LYS A 473 -6.37 14.64 10.90
C LYS A 473 -7.49 15.10 9.97
N GLY A 474 -7.83 16.38 9.96
CA GLY A 474 -9.00 16.90 9.26
C GLY A 474 -8.87 16.81 7.74
N ASP A 475 -9.96 16.44 7.07
CA ASP A 475 -10.00 16.35 5.62
C ASP A 475 -9.75 17.70 4.93
N PHE A 476 -9.52 17.66 3.62
CA PHE A 476 -9.51 18.85 2.79
C PHE A 476 -10.87 19.08 2.15
N LYS A 477 -11.38 20.31 2.27
CA LYS A 477 -12.30 20.85 1.28
C LYS A 477 -11.48 21.18 0.03
N THR A 478 -11.74 20.45 -1.04
CA THR A 478 -11.09 20.67 -2.34
C THR A 478 -12.08 21.29 -3.33
N GLU A 479 -11.71 22.44 -3.89
CA GLU A 479 -12.45 23.12 -4.95
C GLU A 479 -11.59 23.20 -6.21
N ILE A 480 -12.17 22.81 -7.34
CA ILE A 480 -11.50 22.78 -8.64
C ILE A 480 -12.07 23.89 -9.49
N LEU A 481 -11.21 24.85 -9.84
CA LEU A 481 -11.57 26.11 -10.47
C LEU A 481 -11.00 26.19 -11.88
N VAL A 482 -11.84 26.60 -12.82
CA VAL A 482 -11.46 27.05 -14.16
C VAL A 482 -11.77 28.53 -14.26
N LEU A 483 -10.72 29.34 -14.36
CA LEU A 483 -10.83 30.79 -14.48
C LEU A 483 -10.74 31.17 -15.95
N ILE A 484 -11.83 31.69 -16.49
CA ILE A 484 -11.97 32.12 -17.88
C ILE A 484 -11.70 33.62 -17.95
N SER A 485 -10.60 34.02 -18.59
CA SER A 485 -10.21 35.43 -18.72
C SER A 485 -11.09 36.15 -19.75
N LEU A 486 -11.96 37.04 -19.27
CA LEU A 486 -12.82 37.86 -20.13
C LEU A 486 -11.99 38.83 -20.97
N GLN A 487 -10.86 39.31 -20.44
CA GLN A 487 -9.94 40.18 -21.17
C GLN A 487 -9.23 39.44 -22.31
N ALA A 488 -8.78 38.20 -22.07
CA ALA A 488 -8.13 37.41 -23.12
C ALA A 488 -9.11 37.07 -24.25
N ILE A 489 -10.37 36.77 -23.91
CA ILE A 489 -11.43 36.54 -24.92
C ILE A 489 -11.70 37.81 -25.72
N ALA A 490 -11.87 38.96 -25.06
CA ALA A 490 -12.15 40.24 -25.72
C ALA A 490 -11.04 40.69 -26.70
N LYS A 491 -9.79 40.25 -26.50
CA LYS A 491 -8.67 40.53 -27.42
C LYS A 491 -8.72 39.70 -28.70
N VAL A 492 -9.35 38.52 -28.66
CA VAL A 492 -9.29 37.53 -29.75
C VAL A 492 -10.60 37.49 -30.55
N THR A 493 -11.72 37.95 -29.99
CA THR A 493 -13.02 37.97 -30.67
C THR A 493 -13.88 39.18 -30.28
N LYS A 494 -14.71 39.63 -31.22
CA LYS A 494 -15.79 40.61 -30.96
C LYS A 494 -17.05 39.94 -30.40
N ASP A 495 -17.26 38.65 -30.68
CA ASP A 495 -18.34 37.86 -30.10
C ASP A 495 -17.87 37.13 -28.83
N ILE A 496 -17.82 37.89 -27.74
CA ILE A 496 -17.42 37.36 -26.41
C ILE A 496 -18.41 36.31 -25.94
N ARG A 497 -19.71 36.47 -26.24
CA ARG A 497 -20.78 35.60 -25.75
C ARG A 497 -20.74 34.23 -26.42
N GLY A 498 -20.62 34.20 -27.75
CA GLY A 498 -20.45 32.96 -28.51
C GLY A 498 -19.20 32.20 -28.08
N LYS A 499 -18.07 32.90 -27.89
CA LYS A 499 -16.83 32.25 -27.45
C LYS A 499 -16.91 31.74 -26.00
N LEU A 500 -17.60 32.45 -25.09
CA LEU A 500 -17.84 31.94 -23.74
C LEU A 500 -18.70 30.68 -23.75
N ASN A 501 -19.76 30.64 -24.56
CA ASN A 501 -20.59 29.45 -24.72
C ASN A 501 -19.78 28.28 -25.29
N GLU A 502 -18.95 28.51 -26.31
CA GLU A 502 -18.06 27.49 -26.88
C GLU A 502 -17.12 26.90 -25.80
N LEU A 503 -16.53 27.75 -24.96
CA LEU A 503 -15.66 27.32 -23.87
C LEU A 503 -16.41 26.54 -22.79
N LEU A 504 -17.63 26.96 -22.43
CA LEU A 504 -18.46 26.23 -21.46
C LEU A 504 -18.94 24.88 -22.00
N ILE A 505 -19.25 24.79 -23.30
CA ILE A 505 -19.65 23.55 -23.98
C ILE A 505 -18.53 22.50 -23.90
N LYS A 506 -17.25 22.89 -23.91
CA LYS A 506 -16.13 21.94 -23.70
C LYS A 506 -16.25 21.19 -22.37
N PHE A 507 -16.81 21.83 -21.34
CA PHE A 507 -17.08 21.25 -20.03
C PHE A 507 -18.47 20.60 -19.94
N GLY A 508 -19.25 20.53 -21.02
CA GLY A 508 -20.61 20.01 -21.05
C GLY A 508 -21.69 21.02 -20.64
N ILE A 509 -21.30 22.26 -20.33
CA ILE A 509 -22.19 23.31 -19.85
C ILE A 509 -22.72 24.10 -21.05
N GLY A 510 -23.99 23.94 -21.42
CA GLY A 510 -24.55 24.71 -22.55
C GLY A 510 -25.69 24.09 -23.34
N ALA A 511 -26.23 22.91 -22.97
CA ALA A 511 -27.52 22.43 -23.46
C ALA A 511 -28.71 23.00 -22.63
N GLN A 512 -28.52 24.17 -22.03
CA GLN A 512 -29.46 24.84 -21.13
C GLN A 512 -29.85 26.20 -21.70
N SER A 513 -31.14 26.56 -21.58
CA SER A 513 -31.72 27.75 -22.22
C SER A 513 -31.09 29.05 -21.74
N GLU A 514 -31.05 30.07 -22.61
CA GLU A 514 -30.48 31.40 -22.36
C GLU A 514 -30.91 32.05 -21.04
N GLU A 515 -32.13 31.77 -20.58
CA GLU A 515 -32.66 32.27 -19.31
C GLU A 515 -31.92 31.75 -18.08
N GLN A 516 -31.44 30.50 -18.10
CA GLN A 516 -30.79 29.88 -16.94
C GLN A 516 -29.39 30.46 -16.69
N ILE A 517 -28.65 30.78 -17.76
CA ILE A 517 -27.34 31.44 -17.68
C ILE A 517 -27.50 32.87 -17.14
N LEU A 518 -28.51 33.60 -17.62
CA LEU A 518 -28.79 34.97 -17.15
C LEU A 518 -29.26 35.00 -15.70
N LYS A 519 -30.00 33.98 -15.23
CA LYS A 519 -30.45 33.85 -13.84
C LYS A 519 -29.28 33.54 -12.90
N LYS A 520 -28.36 32.66 -13.30
CA LYS A 520 -27.14 32.34 -12.52
C LYS A 520 -26.17 33.53 -12.42
N LEU A 521 -26.06 34.36 -13.47
CA LEU A 521 -25.23 35.58 -13.46
C LEU A 521 -25.81 36.74 -12.65
N LYS A 522 -27.14 36.74 -12.41
CA LYS A 522 -27.85 37.76 -11.62
C LYS A 522 -28.02 37.38 -10.15
N ALA A 523 -27.70 36.14 -9.76
CA ALA A 523 -27.79 35.72 -8.37
C ALA A 523 -26.73 36.47 -7.54
N PRO A 524 -27.12 37.26 -6.53
CA PRO A 524 -26.16 37.90 -5.64
C PRO A 524 -25.37 36.82 -4.89
N VAL A 525 -24.07 37.06 -4.74
CA VAL A 525 -23.18 36.28 -3.89
C VAL A 525 -23.81 36.23 -2.49
N GLY A 526 -24.12 35.03 -2.01
CA GLY A 526 -24.65 34.83 -0.66
C GLY A 526 -23.79 35.54 0.37
N GLN A 527 -24.48 36.28 1.25
CA GLN A 527 -23.94 36.92 2.46
C GLN A 527 -23.44 35.87 3.46
#